data_AF-A0A239R1B5-F1
#
_entry.id   AF-A0A239R1B5-F1
#
_cell.length_a   1.000
_cell.length_b   1.000
_cell.length_c   1.000
_cell.angle_alpha   90.00
_cell.angle_beta   90.00
_cell.angle_gamma   90.00
#
_symmetry.space_group_name_H-M   'P 1'
#
loop_
_entity.id
_entity.type
_entity.pdbx_description
1 polymer ?
#
loop_
_entity_poly.entity_id
_entity_poly.type
_entity_poly.pdbx_seq_one_letter_code
_entity_poly.pdbx_strand_id
1 'polypeptide(L)'
;MKQTILAISGKPGLYKLVTSAKNSLIVEALDETHKRMPAFGTDRITSLADIAMFTETEDVPLMTVLANMRNLEEGKTASINYKKATPDELHEYFSKVLPEWDQDRVQNSHIKKLIQWYDILIKAGITDFEEEMAPTEGDNIADRK
;
A
#
# COMPACT_ATOMS: atom_id res chain seq x y z
N MET A 1 -12.52 -10.69 6.57
CA MET A 1 -12.69 -11.11 5.15
C MET A 1 -11.43 -10.65 4.42
N LYS A 2 -10.74 -11.51 3.68
CA LYS A 2 -9.51 -11.11 2.98
C LYS A 2 -9.82 -10.25 1.75
N GLN A 3 -9.03 -9.22 1.52
CA GLN A 3 -9.20 -8.23 0.47
C GLN A 3 -7.87 -8.03 -0.27
N THR A 4 -7.89 -8.20 -1.59
CA THR A 4 -6.72 -7.94 -2.43
C THR A 4 -6.68 -6.47 -2.83
N ILE A 5 -5.75 -5.71 -2.26
CA ILE A 5 -5.58 -4.28 -2.53
C ILE A 5 -4.44 -4.06 -3.53
N LEU A 6 -4.74 -3.24 -4.52
CA LEU A 6 -3.94 -3.04 -5.72
C LEU A 6 -3.54 -1.58 -5.86
N ALA A 7 -2.29 -1.37 -6.26
CA ALA A 7 -1.80 -0.11 -6.80
C ALA A 7 -1.70 -0.22 -8.33
N ILE A 8 -2.17 0.80 -9.05
CA ILE A 8 -2.08 0.87 -10.52
C ILE A 8 -1.16 2.03 -10.88
N SER A 9 -0.03 1.75 -11.52
CA SER A 9 0.91 2.80 -11.91
C SER A 9 0.26 3.80 -12.88
N GLY A 10 0.46 5.09 -12.64
CA GLY A 10 -0.15 6.16 -13.43
C GLY A 10 -1.59 6.51 -13.02
N LYS A 11 -2.21 5.74 -12.13
CA LYS A 11 -3.49 6.09 -11.51
C LYS A 11 -3.29 6.42 -10.03
N PRO A 12 -3.89 7.52 -9.52
CA PRO A 12 -3.76 7.87 -8.12
C PRO A 12 -4.61 6.94 -7.24
N GLY A 13 -4.14 6.69 -6.02
CA GLY A 13 -4.91 5.98 -5.00
C GLY A 13 -4.66 4.47 -4.96
N LEU A 14 -5.63 3.76 -4.38
CA LEU A 14 -5.65 2.31 -4.20
C LEU A 14 -6.97 1.74 -4.71
N TYR A 15 -6.94 0.47 -5.08
CA TYR A 15 -8.09 -0.22 -5.65
C TYR A 15 -8.26 -1.60 -5.02
N LYS A 16 -9.49 -1.95 -4.65
CA LYS A 16 -9.84 -3.30 -4.22
C LYS A 16 -10.18 -4.16 -5.44
N LEU A 17 -9.65 -5.36 -5.51
CA LEU A 17 -10.07 -6.35 -6.51
C LEU A 17 -11.51 -6.80 -6.21
N VAL A 18 -12.41 -6.63 -7.18
CA VAL A 18 -13.82 -7.07 -7.06
C VAL A 18 -14.00 -8.44 -7.70
N THR A 19 -13.54 -8.57 -8.95
CA THR A 19 -13.58 -9.83 -9.70
C THR A 19 -12.41 -9.90 -10.66
N SER A 20 -11.88 -11.11 -10.83
CA SER A 20 -10.89 -11.43 -11.83
C SER A 20 -11.46 -12.43 -12.84
N ALA A 21 -11.25 -12.15 -14.12
CA ALA A 21 -11.50 -13.06 -15.24
C ALA A 21 -10.27 -13.06 -16.15
N LYS A 22 -10.15 -14.07 -17.02
CA LYS A 22 -8.95 -14.35 -17.82
C LYS A 22 -8.32 -13.12 -18.50
N ASN A 23 -9.13 -12.17 -18.97
CA ASN A 23 -8.68 -10.94 -19.63
C ASN A 23 -9.33 -9.66 -19.06
N SER A 24 -9.94 -9.72 -17.87
CA SER A 24 -10.66 -8.58 -17.29
C SER A 24 -10.54 -8.59 -15.78
N LEU A 25 -9.99 -7.51 -15.21
CA LEU A 25 -10.02 -7.24 -13.78
C LEU A 25 -11.02 -6.13 -13.55
N ILE A 26 -11.99 -6.34 -12.67
CA ILE A 26 -12.84 -5.27 -12.18
C ILE A 26 -12.31 -4.88 -10.82
N VAL A 27 -11.95 -3.60 -10.70
CA VAL A 27 -11.45 -3.03 -9.46
C VAL A 27 -12.39 -1.92 -8.99
N GLU A 28 -12.44 -1.72 -7.69
CA GLU A 28 -13.22 -0.68 -7.02
C GLU A 28 -12.25 0.30 -6.38
N ALA A 29 -12.38 1.59 -6.67
CA ALA A 29 -11.56 2.61 -6.03
C ALA A 29 -11.79 2.61 -4.51
N LEU A 30 -10.71 2.65 -3.73
CA LEU A 30 -10.76 2.87 -2.28
C LEU A 30 -10.85 4.37 -1.98
N ASP A 31 -11.96 4.96 -2.38
CA ASP A 31 -12.32 6.34 -2.07
C ASP A 31 -13.83 6.44 -1.83
N GLU A 32 -14.32 7.63 -1.48
CA GLU A 32 -15.74 7.89 -1.22
C GLU A 32 -16.66 7.55 -2.41
N THR A 33 -16.12 7.49 -3.62
CA THR A 33 -16.91 7.21 -4.82
C THR A 33 -17.21 5.73 -4.99
N HIS A 34 -16.37 4.85 -4.42
CA HIS A 34 -16.41 3.40 -4.62
C HIS A 34 -16.59 3.01 -6.10
N LYS A 35 -16.02 3.80 -7.01
CA LYS A 35 -16.24 3.64 -8.44
C LYS A 35 -15.59 2.35 -8.92
N ARG A 36 -16.39 1.51 -9.59
CA ARG A 36 -15.90 0.31 -10.28
C ARG A 36 -15.41 0.66 -11.66
N MET A 37 -14.27 0.07 -12.03
CA MET A 37 -13.69 0.26 -13.35
C MET A 37 -12.90 -0.98 -13.80
N PRO A 38 -12.80 -1.19 -15.12
CA PRO A 38 -11.89 -2.20 -15.64
C PRO A 38 -10.43 -1.76 -15.41
N ALA A 39 -9.62 -2.70 -14.95
CA ALA A 39 -8.17 -2.66 -15.02
C ALA A 39 -7.72 -3.70 -16.05
N PHE A 40 -6.81 -3.30 -16.93
CA PHE A 40 -6.37 -4.14 -18.03
C PHE A 40 -5.02 -4.77 -17.70
N GLY A 41 -4.72 -5.95 -18.26
CA GLY A 41 -3.40 -6.59 -18.05
C GLY A 41 -2.21 -5.77 -18.57
N THR A 42 -2.46 -4.78 -19.43
CA THR A 42 -1.46 -3.80 -19.88
C THR A 42 -1.18 -2.73 -18.82
N ASP A 43 -2.07 -2.54 -17.85
CA ASP A 43 -1.83 -1.65 -16.72
C ASP A 43 -0.73 -2.29 -15.84
N ARG A 44 0.19 -1.48 -15.33
CA ARG A 44 1.19 -1.95 -14.36
C ARG A 44 0.55 -2.01 -12.97
N ILE A 45 -0.12 -3.12 -12.71
CA ILE A 45 -0.83 -3.41 -11.47
C ILE A 45 0.10 -4.16 -10.51
N THR A 46 0.14 -3.72 -9.26
CA THR A 46 0.94 -4.34 -8.20
C THR A 46 0.03 -4.60 -7.00
N SER A 47 0.04 -5.82 -6.47
CA SER A 47 -0.62 -6.10 -5.18
C SER A 47 0.20 -5.48 -4.07
N LEU A 48 -0.45 -4.83 -3.10
CA LEU A 48 0.26 -4.33 -1.92
C LEU A 48 0.91 -5.47 -1.12
N ALA A 49 0.34 -6.68 -1.18
CA ALA A 49 0.88 -7.87 -0.52
C ALA A 49 2.20 -8.37 -1.14
N ASP A 50 2.49 -7.98 -2.39
CA ASP A 50 3.72 -8.36 -3.10
C ASP A 50 4.85 -7.32 -2.88
N ILE A 51 4.59 -6.25 -2.13
CA ILE A 51 5.54 -5.16 -1.89
C ILE A 51 6.27 -5.42 -0.57
N ALA A 52 7.58 -5.22 -0.59
CA ALA A 52 8.43 -5.16 0.59
C ALA A 52 9.27 -3.87 0.59
N MET A 53 9.73 -3.45 1.76
CA MET A 53 10.59 -2.30 1.98
C MET A 53 12.01 -2.77 2.31
N PHE A 54 13.00 -2.13 1.70
CA PHE A 54 14.40 -2.44 1.94
C PHE A 54 14.83 -1.99 3.34
N THR A 55 15.52 -2.88 4.04
CA THR A 55 16.22 -2.58 5.30
C THR A 55 17.71 -2.91 5.16
N GLU A 56 18.50 -2.59 6.17
CA GLU A 56 19.93 -2.94 6.19
C GLU A 56 20.18 -4.46 6.20
N THR A 57 19.20 -5.27 6.61
CA THR A 57 19.37 -6.71 6.81
C THR A 57 18.48 -7.54 5.88
N GLU A 58 17.16 -7.47 6.06
CA GLU A 58 16.17 -8.25 5.32
C GLU A 58 14.97 -7.37 4.91
N ASP A 59 14.45 -7.60 3.71
CA ASP A 59 13.30 -6.86 3.22
C ASP A 59 12.06 -7.12 4.09
N VAL A 60 11.42 -6.06 4.56
CA VAL A 60 10.24 -6.15 5.45
C VAL A 60 8.97 -6.01 4.61
N PRO A 61 7.98 -6.92 4.74
CA PRO A 61 6.72 -6.82 4.02
C PRO A 61 5.99 -5.50 4.28
N LEU A 62 5.35 -4.95 3.25
CA LEU A 62 4.62 -3.67 3.36
C LEU A 62 3.53 -3.71 4.44
N MET A 63 2.88 -4.86 4.64
CA MET A 63 1.84 -5.03 5.66
C MET A 63 2.37 -4.78 7.07
N THR A 64 3.56 -5.29 7.38
CA THR A 64 4.24 -5.06 8.66
C THR A 64 4.56 -3.58 8.84
N VAL A 65 5.05 -2.91 7.79
CA VAL A 65 5.35 -1.47 7.84
C VAL A 65 4.08 -0.65 8.07
N LEU A 66 2.97 -0.99 7.40
CA LEU A 66 1.66 -0.36 7.61
C LEU A 66 1.14 -0.62 9.04
N ALA A 67 1.34 -1.82 9.58
CA ALA A 67 0.98 -2.15 10.97
C ALA A 67 1.79 -1.31 11.97
N ASN A 68 3.09 -1.10 11.73
CA ASN A 68 3.90 -0.20 12.54
C ASN A 68 3.39 1.25 12.48
N MET A 69 3.00 1.73 11.29
CA MET A 69 2.36 3.05 11.15
C MET A 69 1.07 3.13 11.94
N ARG A 70 0.21 2.11 11.87
CA ARG A 70 -1.03 2.04 12.65
C ARG A 70 -0.76 2.12 14.14
N ASN A 71 0.25 1.41 14.63
CA ASN A 71 0.60 1.41 16.04
C ASN A 71 1.14 2.79 16.47
N LEU A 72 1.95 3.44 15.64
CA LEU A 72 2.46 4.79 15.87
C LEU A 72 1.34 5.85 15.91
N GLU A 73 0.37 5.74 14.99
CA GLU A 73 -0.71 6.70 14.80
C GLU A 73 -2.01 6.32 15.55
N GLU A 74 -1.97 5.25 16.34
CA GLU A 74 -3.13 4.72 17.09
C GLU A 74 -4.36 4.44 16.19
N GLY A 75 -4.12 3.95 14.97
CA GLY A 75 -5.16 3.66 13.97
C GLY A 75 -5.80 4.88 13.33
N LYS A 76 -5.23 6.08 13.50
CA LYS A 76 -5.65 7.30 12.83
C LYS A 76 -4.82 7.53 11.56
N THR A 77 -5.26 8.45 10.71
CA THR A 77 -4.48 8.91 9.55
C THR A 77 -3.15 9.49 9.99
N ALA A 78 -2.14 9.45 9.13
CA ALA A 78 -0.81 9.92 9.46
C ALA A 78 -0.82 11.39 9.90
N SER A 79 -0.10 11.67 10.99
CA SER A 79 0.04 13.00 11.57
C SER A 79 0.86 13.95 10.67
N ILE A 80 1.72 13.39 9.81
CA ILE A 80 2.58 14.12 8.88
C ILE A 80 1.87 14.44 7.55
N ASN A 81 2.00 15.67 7.08
CA ASN A 81 1.56 16.05 5.75
C ASN A 81 2.63 15.74 4.70
N TYR A 82 2.59 14.52 4.14
CA TYR A 82 3.56 14.04 3.15
C TYR A 82 3.72 14.92 1.89
N LYS A 83 2.74 15.79 1.57
CA LYS A 83 2.84 16.71 0.44
C LYS A 83 3.73 17.92 0.73
N LYS A 84 3.77 18.37 1.99
CA LYS A 84 4.52 19.55 2.44
C LYS A 84 5.78 19.20 3.22
N ALA A 85 5.89 17.97 3.71
CA ALA A 85 7.01 17.51 4.50
C ALA A 85 8.33 17.64 3.75
N THR A 86 9.35 18.11 4.46
CA THR A 86 10.74 18.13 4.01
C THR A 86 11.30 16.69 3.96
N PRO A 87 12.41 16.45 3.24
CA PRO A 87 13.11 15.18 3.28
C PRO A 87 13.39 14.70 4.72
N ASP A 88 13.90 15.60 5.56
CA ASP A 88 14.28 15.28 6.94
C ASP A 88 13.05 14.91 7.79
N GLU A 89 11.93 15.62 7.64
CA GLU A 89 10.68 15.29 8.34
C GLU A 89 10.14 13.91 7.91
N LEU A 90 10.26 13.57 6.62
CA LEU A 90 9.85 12.25 6.11
C LEU A 90 10.74 11.14 6.67
N HIS A 91 12.05 11.38 6.75
CA HIS A 91 13.02 10.43 7.28
C HIS A 91 12.81 10.24 8.78
N GLU A 92 12.64 11.31 9.55
CA GLU A 92 12.38 11.22 10.98
C GLU A 92 11.08 10.46 11.26
N TYR A 93 10.02 10.74 10.49
CA TYR A 93 8.77 10.02 10.59
C TYR A 93 8.95 8.54 10.22
N PHE A 94 9.62 8.25 9.11
CA PHE A 94 9.77 6.88 8.63
C PHE A 94 10.68 6.04 9.55
N SER A 95 11.72 6.63 10.15
CA SER A 95 12.56 5.98 11.15
C SER A 95 11.79 5.61 12.44
N LYS A 96 10.69 6.32 12.77
CA LYS A 96 9.80 5.90 13.87
C LYS A 96 8.96 4.68 13.51
N VAL A 97 8.64 4.53 12.23
CA VAL A 97 7.84 3.42 11.69
C VAL A 97 8.70 2.17 11.45
N LEU A 98 9.90 2.35 10.91
CA LEU A 98 10.83 1.30 10.55
C LEU A 98 12.25 1.81 10.81
N PRO A 99 12.83 1.59 12.01
CA PRO A 99 14.12 2.18 12.39
C PRO A 99 15.33 1.77 11.52
N GLU A 100 15.35 0.54 11.00
CA GLU A 100 16.50 -0.05 10.29
C GLU A 100 16.36 0.01 8.75
N TRP A 101 15.61 0.99 8.24
CA TRP A 101 15.36 1.13 6.80
C TRP A 101 16.60 1.59 6.00
N ASP A 102 16.73 1.11 4.77
CA ASP A 102 17.85 1.47 3.89
C ASP A 102 17.63 2.86 3.26
N GLN A 103 18.41 3.85 3.72
CA GLN A 103 18.30 5.25 3.28
C GLN A 103 18.73 5.50 1.84
N ASP A 104 19.59 4.65 1.29
CA ASP A 104 20.09 4.78 -0.08
C ASP A 104 19.10 4.19 -1.09
N ARG A 105 18.37 3.14 -0.68
CA ARG A 105 17.43 2.42 -1.57
C ARG A 105 16.00 2.94 -1.46
N VAL A 106 15.57 3.41 -0.29
CA VAL A 106 14.21 3.93 -0.09
C VAL A 106 14.17 5.43 -0.38
N GLN A 107 13.58 5.78 -1.51
CA GLN A 107 13.44 7.18 -1.92
C GLN A 107 12.32 7.90 -1.16
N ASN A 108 12.45 9.22 -1.00
CA ASN A 108 11.41 10.08 -0.40
C ASN A 108 10.04 9.92 -1.08
N SER A 109 10.02 9.63 -2.38
CA SER A 109 8.80 9.36 -3.15
C SER A 109 8.09 8.09 -2.68
N HIS A 110 8.83 7.05 -2.28
CA HIS A 110 8.28 5.81 -1.73
C HIS A 110 7.67 6.06 -0.35
N ILE A 111 8.35 6.81 0.52
CA ILE A 111 7.83 7.19 1.85
C ILE A 111 6.53 8.00 1.70
N LYS A 112 6.50 9.00 0.81
CA LYS A 112 5.29 9.78 0.53
C LYS A 112 4.13 8.90 0.04
N LYS A 113 4.44 7.94 -0.83
CA LYS A 113 3.46 7.01 -1.39
C LYS A 113 2.91 6.06 -0.32
N LEU A 114 3.78 5.54 0.55
CA LEU A 114 3.39 4.73 1.71
C LEU A 114 2.42 5.50 2.62
N ILE A 115 2.76 6.74 2.99
CA ILE A 115 1.90 7.58 3.85
C ILE A 115 0.54 7.82 3.19
N GLN A 116 0.55 8.14 1.89
CA GLN A 116 -0.69 8.29 1.12
C GLN A 116 -1.55 7.01 1.14
N TRP A 117 -0.94 5.85 0.95
CA TRP A 117 -1.64 4.56 0.96
C TRP A 117 -2.21 4.24 2.34
N TYR A 118 -1.43 4.44 3.39
CA TYR A 118 -1.89 4.28 4.77
C TYR A 118 -3.15 5.13 5.05
N ASP A 119 -3.13 6.42 4.70
CA ASP A 119 -4.29 7.30 4.87
C ASP A 119 -5.54 6.82 4.12
N ILE A 120 -5.34 6.28 2.91
CA ILE A 120 -6.44 5.73 2.11
C ILE A 120 -7.04 4.50 2.79
N LEU A 121 -6.20 3.60 3.29
CA LEU A 121 -6.66 2.37 3.95
C LEU A 121 -7.42 2.68 5.24
N ILE A 122 -6.89 3.56 6.09
CA ILE A 122 -7.57 3.99 7.33
C ILE A 122 -8.94 4.61 7.02
N LYS A 123 -9.01 5.48 6.00
CA LYS A 123 -10.29 6.09 5.57
C LYS A 123 -11.28 5.08 5.01
N ALA A 124 -10.78 4.00 4.39
CA ALA A 124 -11.59 2.89 3.92
C ALA A 124 -12.02 1.93 5.05
N GLY A 125 -11.59 2.16 6.30
CA GLY A 125 -11.88 1.30 7.45
C GLY A 125 -11.01 0.05 7.52
N ILE A 126 -10.00 -0.08 6.65
CA ILE A 126 -9.06 -1.20 6.64
C ILE A 126 -7.98 -0.86 7.66
N THR A 127 -8.01 -1.55 8.79
CA THR A 127 -7.09 -1.30 9.91
C THR A 127 -6.29 -2.53 10.31
N ASP A 128 -6.69 -3.73 9.91
CA ASP A 128 -5.91 -4.95 10.11
C ASP A 128 -5.25 -5.40 8.82
N PHE A 129 -4.10 -4.80 8.51
CA PHE A 129 -3.39 -5.05 7.24
C PHE A 129 -2.82 -6.47 7.14
N GLU A 130 -2.44 -7.06 8.26
CA GLU A 130 -1.81 -8.38 8.30
C GLU A 130 -2.85 -9.48 8.07
N GLU A 131 -4.05 -9.36 8.65
CA GLU A 131 -5.12 -10.34 8.44
C GLU A 131 -5.98 -10.04 7.20
N GLU A 132 -6.40 -8.78 7.00
CA GLU A 132 -7.32 -8.45 5.92
C GLU A 132 -6.65 -8.41 4.55
N MET A 133 -5.35 -8.10 4.47
CA MET A 133 -4.65 -7.99 3.18
C MET A 133 -3.66 -9.14 2.96
N ALA A 134 -3.73 -10.19 3.79
CA ALA A 134 -2.99 -11.42 3.57
C ALA A 134 -3.32 -12.00 2.17
N PRO A 135 -2.31 -12.53 1.44
CA PRO A 135 -2.55 -13.20 0.18
C PRO A 135 -3.63 -14.29 0.30
N THR A 136 -4.55 -14.31 -0.66
CA THR A 136 -5.47 -15.43 -0.91
C THR A 136 -4.91 -16.31 -2.01
N GLU A 137 -4.99 -17.64 -1.84
CA GLU A 137 -4.55 -18.59 -2.87
C GLU A 137 -5.32 -18.34 -4.18
N GLY A 138 -4.58 -18.12 -5.27
CA GLY A 138 -5.15 -17.84 -6.61
C GLY A 138 -5.29 -16.37 -6.97
N ASP A 139 -5.03 -15.43 -6.03
CA ASP A 139 -5.17 -13.99 -6.29
C ASP A 139 -3.90 -13.22 -6.63
N ASN A 140 -2.74 -13.87 -6.55
CA ASN A 140 -1.45 -13.30 -6.93
C ASN A 140 -1.49 -12.83 -8.40
N ILE A 141 -1.28 -11.54 -8.62
CA ILE A 141 -1.22 -10.98 -9.97
C ILE A 141 0.00 -11.53 -10.73
N ALA A 142 1.10 -11.80 -10.03
CA ALA A 142 2.36 -12.25 -10.63
C ALA A 142 2.27 -13.64 -11.29
N ASP A 143 1.42 -14.52 -10.78
CA ASP A 143 1.24 -15.89 -11.29
C ASP A 143 0.38 -15.93 -12.57
N ARG A 144 -0.18 -14.79 -12.98
CA ARG A 144 -1.10 -14.64 -14.12
C ARG A 144 -0.33 -14.23 -15.38
N LYS A 145 0.60 -15.08 -15.85
CA LYS A 145 1.27 -14.95 -17.15
C LYS A 145 0.57 -15.72 -18.26
#